data_AF-A0A0Q4GC27-F1
#
_entry.id   AF-A0A0Q4GC27-F1
#
_cell.length_a   1.000
_cell.length_b   1.000
_cell.length_c   1.000
_cell.angle_alpha   90.00
_cell.angle_beta   90.00
_cell.angle_gamma   90.00
#
_symmetry.space_group_name_H-M   'P 1'
#
loop_
_entity.id
_entity.type
_entity.pdbx_description
1 polymer ?
#
loop_
_entity_poly.entity_id
_entity_poly.type
_entity_poly.pdbx_seq_one_letter_code
_entity_poly.pdbx_strand_id
1 'polypeptide(L)'
;METGTAAVNVKSQVIPADAWKAPDENTIPADTKYGQMIRYGKELIAHTGKYFGPNGSIARITNGMNCQNCHLEGGTKLFGNNYAGFISSFPKMSGRSGKVEPASARIAECFNRSLAGKVPDESGKEIQAMLAYMKWLGTGVKKGEKVFGTGTEKLKYLDRAANVKHGAILYISKCQSCHGATGEGILDEDKLNYVYPPLWGKHSYNDGAGMYRLSNFAGFVKNNMPYGARYGDAQLSDEEAWDLAAFVNSQPRPHKDQRKDYPDLSKKPFDAPYGPYADNFSENQHKYGPFAPIVTSKKQVKLTTK
;
A
#
# COMPACT_ATOMS: atom_id res chain seq x y z
N MET A 1 15.48 2.64 43.83
CA MET A 1 14.99 3.60 42.84
C MET A 1 14.40 2.78 41.70
N GLU A 2 13.12 2.45 41.80
CA GLU A 2 12.40 1.72 40.76
C GLU A 2 11.97 2.73 39.69
N THR A 3 12.52 2.60 38.50
CA THR A 3 12.09 3.38 37.34
C THR A 3 10.80 2.76 36.80
N GLY A 4 9.66 3.29 37.25
CA GLY A 4 8.34 2.96 36.72
C GLY A 4 8.24 3.36 35.25
N THR A 5 8.15 2.36 34.37
CA THR A 5 7.77 2.53 32.98
C THR A 5 6.35 3.08 32.94
N ALA A 6 6.21 4.34 32.51
CA ALA A 6 4.90 4.94 32.30
C ALA A 6 4.19 4.17 31.17
N ALA A 7 3.16 3.41 31.52
CA ALA A 7 2.27 2.79 30.56
C ALA A 7 1.60 3.91 29.76
N VAL A 8 1.92 3.98 28.46
CA VAL A 8 1.27 4.89 27.52
C VAL A 8 -0.18 4.44 27.42
N ASN A 9 -1.08 5.21 28.06
CA ASN A 9 -2.51 4.99 28.00
C ASN A 9 -3.02 5.43 26.61
N VAL A 10 -2.81 4.60 25.60
CA VAL A 10 -3.37 4.80 24.27
C VAL A 10 -4.87 4.55 24.38
N LYS A 11 -5.69 5.59 24.30
CA LYS A 11 -7.14 5.43 24.11
C LYS A 11 -7.33 4.53 22.88
N SER A 12 -7.85 3.32 23.07
CA SER A 12 -8.12 2.39 21.97
C SER A 12 -9.04 3.08 20.98
N GLN A 13 -8.55 3.34 19.77
CA GLN A 13 -9.40 3.87 18.70
C GLN A 13 -10.45 2.81 18.36
N VAL A 14 -11.73 3.17 18.47
CA VAL A 14 -12.84 2.23 18.30
C VAL A 14 -13.26 2.18 16.83
N ILE A 15 -13.40 0.98 16.28
CA ILE A 15 -13.98 0.78 14.95
C ILE A 15 -15.48 1.15 15.03
N PRO A 16 -15.98 2.08 14.19
CA PRO A 16 -17.40 2.42 14.16
C PRO A 16 -18.28 1.19 13.92
N ALA A 17 -19.45 1.12 14.56
CA ALA A 17 -20.36 -0.02 14.44
C ALA A 17 -20.88 -0.22 13.00
N ASP A 18 -20.96 0.88 12.25
CA ASP A 18 -21.34 0.96 10.84
C ASP A 18 -20.14 0.86 9.88
N ALA A 19 -18.94 0.57 10.39
CA ALA A 19 -17.78 0.34 9.54
C ALA A 19 -18.03 -0.81 8.55
N TRP A 20 -17.57 -0.63 7.33
CA TRP A 20 -17.69 -1.63 6.27
C TRP A 20 -17.10 -2.97 6.71
N LYS A 21 -17.81 -4.04 6.34
CA LYS A 21 -17.40 -5.42 6.49
C LYS A 21 -17.36 -6.05 5.11
N ALA A 22 -16.32 -6.83 4.85
CA ALA A 22 -16.27 -7.59 3.62
C ALA A 22 -17.49 -8.52 3.52
N PRO A 23 -18.09 -8.67 2.33
CA PRO A 23 -19.16 -9.64 2.12
C PRO A 23 -18.70 -11.06 2.49
N ASP A 24 -19.60 -11.86 3.06
CA ASP A 24 -19.34 -13.28 3.33
C ASP A 24 -19.12 -14.01 2.00
N GLU A 25 -18.04 -14.79 1.88
CA GLU A 25 -17.71 -15.54 0.67
C GLU A 25 -18.80 -16.52 0.22
N ASN A 26 -19.66 -16.96 1.12
CA ASN A 26 -20.84 -17.78 0.79
C ASN A 26 -21.86 -17.02 -0.08
N THR A 27 -21.80 -15.69 -0.11
CA THR A 27 -22.61 -14.85 -1.01
C THR A 27 -22.13 -14.88 -2.46
N ILE A 28 -20.93 -15.41 -2.74
CA ILE A 28 -20.44 -15.55 -4.11
C ILE A 28 -21.32 -16.58 -4.83
N PRO A 29 -22.03 -16.21 -5.91
CA PRO A 29 -22.96 -17.11 -6.59
C PRO A 29 -22.31 -18.45 -6.93
N ALA A 30 -22.87 -19.55 -6.41
CA ALA A 30 -22.44 -20.90 -6.73
C ALA A 30 -22.78 -21.23 -8.19
N ASP A 31 -21.96 -22.06 -8.84
CA ASP A 31 -22.22 -22.65 -10.17
C ASP A 31 -22.51 -21.67 -11.32
N THR A 32 -22.11 -20.40 -11.18
CA THR A 32 -22.17 -19.41 -12.26
C THR A 32 -20.78 -19.08 -12.78
N LYS A 33 -20.69 -18.73 -14.08
CA LYS A 33 -19.45 -18.19 -14.68
C LYS A 33 -18.95 -16.96 -13.92
N TYR A 34 -19.87 -16.10 -13.44
CA TYR A 34 -19.50 -14.91 -12.67
C TYR A 34 -18.90 -15.27 -11.30
N GLY A 35 -19.51 -16.21 -10.57
CA GLY A 35 -18.96 -16.71 -9.32
C GLY A 35 -17.61 -17.40 -9.47
N GLN A 36 -17.39 -18.11 -10.57
CA GLN A 36 -16.07 -18.68 -10.91
C GLN A 36 -15.03 -17.57 -11.14
N MET A 37 -15.40 -16.48 -11.85
CA MET A 37 -14.52 -15.33 -12.06
C MET A 37 -14.16 -14.61 -10.76
N ILE A 38 -15.10 -14.48 -9.81
CA ILE A 38 -14.82 -13.90 -8.49
C ILE A 38 -13.80 -14.76 -7.74
N ARG A 39 -14.01 -16.08 -7.68
CA ARG A 39 -13.10 -17.01 -6.98
C ARG A 39 -11.71 -17.01 -7.62
N TYR A 40 -11.65 -17.01 -8.96
CA TYR A 40 -10.39 -16.90 -9.69
C TYR A 40 -9.69 -15.56 -9.42
N GLY A 41 -10.44 -14.45 -9.40
CA GLY A 41 -9.89 -13.12 -9.08
C GLY A 41 -9.29 -13.05 -7.69
N LYS A 42 -9.97 -13.63 -6.69
CA LYS A 42 -9.45 -13.76 -5.32
C LYS A 42 -8.13 -14.54 -5.31
N GLU A 43 -8.11 -15.69 -5.98
CA GLU A 43 -6.92 -16.55 -6.06
C GLU A 43 -5.74 -15.83 -6.73
N LEU A 44 -5.98 -15.08 -7.81
CA LEU A 44 -4.95 -14.28 -8.46
C LEU A 44 -4.40 -13.15 -7.57
N ILE A 45 -5.23 -12.57 -6.69
CA ILE A 45 -4.81 -11.52 -5.74
C ILE A 45 -4.04 -12.11 -4.57
N ALA A 46 -4.50 -13.25 -4.05
CA ALA A 46 -3.89 -13.93 -2.92
C ALA A 46 -2.54 -14.56 -3.30
N HIS A 47 -2.45 -15.13 -4.50
CA HIS A 47 -1.31 -15.93 -4.96
C HIS A 47 -0.74 -15.41 -6.28
N THR A 48 -0.65 -14.09 -6.47
CA THR A 48 -0.17 -13.48 -7.72
C THR A 48 1.19 -14.04 -8.20
N GLY A 49 2.12 -14.33 -7.30
CA GLY A 49 3.44 -14.92 -7.57
C GLY A 49 3.35 -16.32 -8.21
N LYS A 50 2.39 -17.15 -7.79
CA LYS A 50 2.11 -18.47 -8.39
C LYS A 50 1.70 -18.39 -9.85
N TYR A 51 1.13 -17.27 -10.28
CA TYR A 51 0.65 -17.09 -11.66
C TYR A 51 1.60 -16.24 -12.51
N PHE A 52 2.15 -15.16 -11.93
CA PHE A 52 2.88 -14.13 -12.66
C PHE A 52 4.34 -13.94 -12.21
N GLY A 53 4.74 -14.60 -11.12
CA GLY A 53 6.08 -14.51 -10.54
C GLY A 53 7.15 -15.23 -11.36
N PRO A 54 8.39 -15.30 -10.86
CA PRO A 54 9.52 -15.92 -11.57
C PRO A 54 9.26 -17.38 -12.00
N ASN A 55 8.47 -18.11 -11.20
CA ASN A 55 8.06 -19.49 -11.44
C ASN A 55 6.55 -19.59 -11.80
N GLY A 56 5.95 -18.49 -12.26
CA GLY A 56 4.51 -18.38 -12.50
C GLY A 56 4.00 -19.27 -13.63
N SER A 57 2.78 -19.78 -13.47
CA SER A 57 2.12 -20.68 -14.42
C SER A 57 1.51 -19.98 -15.65
N ILE A 58 1.22 -18.68 -15.57
CA ILE A 58 0.63 -17.90 -16.67
C ILE A 58 1.71 -17.10 -17.39
N ALA A 59 2.54 -16.37 -16.65
CA ALA A 59 3.65 -15.61 -17.20
C ALA A 59 4.74 -15.38 -16.14
N ARG A 60 5.96 -15.06 -16.59
CA ARG A 60 7.09 -14.75 -15.71
C ARG A 60 7.44 -13.27 -15.80
N ILE A 61 6.60 -12.44 -15.20
CA ILE A 61 6.58 -10.99 -15.44
C ILE A 61 6.63 -10.14 -14.17
N THR A 62 6.61 -10.72 -12.97
CA THR A 62 6.66 -9.99 -11.69
C THR A 62 7.79 -10.45 -10.77
N ASN A 63 7.98 -9.70 -9.69
CA ASN A 63 8.98 -9.97 -8.64
C ASN A 63 8.62 -11.13 -7.67
N GLY A 64 7.49 -11.82 -7.89
CA GLY A 64 7.06 -12.95 -7.07
C GLY A 64 6.26 -12.59 -5.82
N MET A 65 6.07 -11.30 -5.52
CA MET A 65 5.13 -10.88 -4.48
C MET A 65 3.67 -11.06 -4.92
N ASN A 66 2.79 -11.10 -3.92
CA ASN A 66 1.34 -11.17 -4.06
C ASN A 66 0.70 -9.81 -3.82
N CYS A 67 -0.41 -9.51 -4.50
CA CYS A 67 -1.22 -8.32 -4.20
C CYS A 67 -1.59 -8.29 -2.71
N GLN A 68 -1.90 -9.45 -2.12
CA GLN A 68 -2.26 -9.56 -0.71
C GLN A 68 -1.14 -9.17 0.26
N ASN A 69 0.13 -9.11 -0.16
CA ASN A 69 1.21 -8.68 0.72
C ASN A 69 1.10 -7.20 1.11
N CYS A 70 0.35 -6.40 0.34
CA CYS A 70 0.02 -5.00 0.66
C CYS A 70 -1.49 -4.76 0.85
N HIS A 71 -2.32 -5.62 0.27
CA HIS A 71 -3.78 -5.61 0.36
C HIS A 71 -4.24 -6.77 1.23
N LEU A 72 -4.07 -6.62 2.55
CA LEU A 72 -4.12 -7.73 3.50
C LEU A 72 -5.47 -8.45 3.47
N GLU A 73 -5.42 -9.76 3.73
CA GLU A 73 -6.59 -10.66 3.73
C GLU A 73 -7.34 -10.63 2.38
N GLY A 74 -6.60 -10.56 1.27
CA GLY A 74 -7.18 -10.43 -0.07
C GLY A 74 -7.91 -9.10 -0.29
N GLY A 75 -7.53 -8.06 0.46
CA GLY A 75 -8.11 -6.73 0.39
C GLY A 75 -9.43 -6.57 1.16
N THR A 76 -9.60 -7.31 2.25
CA THR A 76 -10.76 -7.21 3.16
C THR A 76 -10.44 -6.50 4.47
N LYS A 77 -9.15 -6.30 4.81
CA LYS A 77 -8.73 -5.70 6.07
C LYS A 77 -8.84 -4.17 6.10
N LEU A 78 -9.53 -3.62 7.10
CA LEU A 78 -9.54 -2.19 7.38
C LEU A 78 -8.13 -1.67 7.67
N PHE A 79 -7.76 -0.52 7.10
CA PHE A 79 -6.43 0.08 7.13
C PHE A 79 -5.30 -0.79 6.55
N GLY A 80 -5.63 -1.95 5.97
CA GLY A 80 -4.72 -2.86 5.25
C GLY A 80 -4.86 -2.76 3.72
N ASN A 81 -5.18 -1.57 3.20
CA ASN A 81 -5.52 -1.33 1.79
C ASN A 81 -6.67 -2.21 1.25
N ASN A 82 -7.81 -2.27 1.94
CA ASN A 82 -8.97 -2.99 1.40
C ASN A 82 -9.46 -2.44 0.05
N TYR A 83 -10.25 -3.26 -0.65
CA TYR A 83 -10.85 -2.94 -1.96
C TYR A 83 -12.29 -2.43 -1.89
N ALA A 84 -12.84 -2.16 -0.69
CA ALA A 84 -14.25 -1.81 -0.49
C ALA A 84 -14.73 -0.70 -1.44
N GLY A 85 -14.00 0.43 -1.47
CA GLY A 85 -14.31 1.57 -2.33
C GLY A 85 -13.62 1.55 -3.69
N PHE A 86 -12.96 0.44 -4.09
CA PHE A 86 -12.13 0.42 -5.30
C PHE A 86 -12.96 0.67 -6.55
N ILE A 87 -13.91 -0.23 -6.87
CA ILE A 87 -14.70 -0.14 -8.11
C ILE A 87 -15.57 1.11 -8.14
N SER A 88 -16.20 1.49 -7.03
CA SER A 88 -17.05 2.68 -6.95
C SER A 88 -16.28 3.99 -7.17
N SER A 89 -14.95 3.96 -7.05
CA SER A 89 -14.07 5.10 -7.32
C SER A 89 -13.69 5.27 -8.78
N PHE A 90 -14.04 4.35 -9.69
CA PHE A 90 -13.64 4.41 -11.10
C PHE A 90 -14.82 4.58 -12.08
N PRO A 91 -14.58 5.15 -13.28
CA PRO A 91 -13.34 5.78 -13.72
C PRO A 91 -13.04 7.07 -12.95
N LYS A 92 -11.75 7.43 -12.82
CA LYS A 92 -11.34 8.68 -12.13
C LYS A 92 -10.14 9.35 -12.78
N MET A 93 -10.03 10.66 -12.58
CA MET A 93 -8.83 11.42 -12.91
C MET A 93 -7.65 10.97 -12.04
N SER A 94 -6.64 10.38 -12.66
CA SER A 94 -5.39 9.99 -12.02
C SER A 94 -4.45 11.19 -11.97
N GLY A 95 -4.07 11.61 -10.77
CA GLY A 95 -3.06 12.67 -10.62
C GLY A 95 -1.70 12.27 -11.21
N ARG A 96 -1.41 10.96 -11.27
CA ARG A 96 -0.13 10.44 -11.76
C ARG A 96 -0.05 10.46 -13.28
N SER A 97 -1.07 10.02 -14.00
CA SER A 97 -1.05 10.05 -15.48
C SER A 97 -1.64 11.33 -16.07
N GLY A 98 -2.39 12.11 -15.28
CA GLY A 98 -3.14 13.28 -15.73
C GLY A 98 -4.38 12.93 -16.58
N LYS A 99 -4.82 11.66 -16.58
CA LYS A 99 -5.91 11.16 -17.42
C LYS A 99 -7.04 10.55 -16.59
N VAL A 100 -8.23 10.50 -17.17
CA VAL A 100 -9.33 9.68 -16.63
C VAL A 100 -9.02 8.22 -16.96
N GLU A 101 -8.86 7.41 -15.92
CA GLU A 101 -8.47 6.01 -16.05
C GLU A 101 -9.60 5.06 -15.63
N PRO A 102 -9.75 3.91 -16.32
CA PRO A 102 -10.58 2.81 -15.84
C PRO A 102 -9.92 2.08 -14.66
N ALA A 103 -10.67 1.19 -14.01
CA ALA A 103 -10.15 0.39 -12.90
C ALA A 103 -9.02 -0.56 -13.32
N SER A 104 -9.04 -1.09 -14.56
CA SER A 104 -7.99 -1.98 -15.10
C SER A 104 -6.62 -1.30 -15.13
N ALA A 105 -6.57 -0.03 -15.54
CA ALA A 105 -5.34 0.75 -15.62
C ALA A 105 -4.68 0.88 -14.25
N ARG A 106 -5.47 0.95 -13.17
CA ARG A 106 -4.92 0.96 -11.81
C ARG A 106 -4.28 -0.37 -11.42
N ILE A 107 -4.81 -1.50 -11.89
CA ILE A 107 -4.18 -2.81 -11.69
C ILE A 107 -2.88 -2.88 -12.48
N ALA A 108 -2.87 -2.43 -13.73
CA ALA A 108 -1.67 -2.31 -14.55
C ALA A 108 -0.56 -1.47 -13.88
N GLU A 109 -0.92 -0.34 -13.26
CA GLU A 109 0.03 0.45 -12.47
C GLU A 109 0.63 -0.34 -11.29
N CYS A 110 -0.17 -1.18 -10.62
CA CYS A 110 0.31 -2.04 -9.54
C CYS A 110 1.32 -3.09 -10.05
N PHE A 111 1.06 -3.72 -11.20
CA PHE A 111 2.01 -4.63 -11.84
C PHE A 111 3.35 -3.94 -12.15
N ASN A 112 3.29 -2.77 -12.78
CA ASN A 112 4.49 -2.00 -13.13
C ASN A 112 5.29 -1.48 -11.92
N ARG A 113 4.66 -1.34 -10.74
CA ARG A 113 5.25 -0.62 -9.61
C ARG A 113 5.41 -1.48 -8.36
N SER A 114 4.30 -1.94 -7.78
CA SER A 114 4.32 -2.81 -6.61
C SER A 114 4.96 -4.17 -6.92
N LEU A 115 4.68 -4.72 -8.11
CA LEU A 115 5.24 -6.00 -8.53
C LEU A 115 6.50 -5.87 -9.39
N ALA A 116 7.00 -4.64 -9.56
CA ALA A 116 8.20 -4.28 -10.33
C ALA A 116 8.31 -5.01 -11.68
N GLY A 117 7.17 -5.23 -12.34
CA GLY A 117 7.01 -6.17 -13.43
C GLY A 117 6.49 -5.57 -14.72
N LYS A 118 6.01 -6.43 -15.61
CA LYS A 118 5.25 -6.05 -16.82
C LYS A 118 3.75 -6.21 -16.59
N VAL A 119 2.97 -5.49 -17.39
CA VAL A 119 1.50 -5.47 -17.33
C VAL A 119 0.94 -6.61 -18.18
N PRO A 120 0.08 -7.49 -17.63
CA PRO A 120 -0.71 -8.41 -18.44
C PRO A 120 -1.80 -7.65 -19.22
N ASP A 121 -2.39 -8.27 -20.24
CA ASP A 121 -3.49 -7.65 -21.00
C ASP A 121 -4.63 -7.20 -20.07
N GLU A 122 -4.90 -5.89 -20.07
CA GLU A 122 -5.93 -5.27 -19.24
C GLU A 122 -7.36 -5.75 -19.57
N SER A 123 -7.58 -6.20 -20.81
CA SER A 123 -8.82 -6.80 -21.26
C SER A 123 -8.86 -8.33 -21.06
N GLY A 124 -7.73 -8.92 -20.69
CA GLY A 124 -7.55 -10.35 -20.51
C GLY A 124 -8.31 -10.93 -19.32
N LYS A 125 -8.53 -12.24 -19.37
CA LYS A 125 -9.32 -13.01 -18.39
C LYS A 125 -8.89 -12.75 -16.95
N GLU A 126 -7.58 -12.70 -16.70
CA GLU A 126 -7.00 -12.56 -15.36
C GLU A 126 -7.34 -11.19 -14.74
N ILE A 127 -7.20 -10.11 -15.52
CA ILE A 127 -7.53 -8.77 -15.04
C ILE A 127 -9.06 -8.62 -14.86
N GLN A 128 -9.85 -9.17 -15.77
CA GLN A 128 -11.31 -9.16 -15.63
C GLN A 128 -11.79 -9.98 -14.41
N ALA A 129 -11.11 -11.07 -14.07
CA ALA A 129 -11.38 -11.86 -12.86
C ALA A 129 -11.04 -11.07 -11.59
N MET A 130 -9.87 -10.41 -11.53
CA MET A 130 -9.53 -9.52 -10.41
C MET A 130 -10.56 -8.40 -10.23
N LEU A 131 -11.02 -7.78 -11.33
CA LEU A 131 -12.07 -6.76 -11.29
C LEU A 131 -13.41 -7.31 -10.82
N ALA A 132 -13.78 -8.53 -11.23
CA ALA A 132 -15.00 -9.19 -10.75
C ALA A 132 -14.96 -9.39 -9.23
N TYR A 133 -13.83 -9.85 -8.69
CA TYR A 133 -13.63 -9.98 -7.25
C TYR A 133 -13.73 -8.64 -6.52
N MET A 134 -13.03 -7.61 -6.99
CA MET A 134 -13.09 -6.27 -6.39
C MET A 134 -14.49 -5.65 -6.47
N LYS A 135 -15.26 -5.97 -7.53
CA LYS A 135 -16.66 -5.55 -7.67
C LYS A 135 -17.56 -6.23 -6.66
N TRP A 136 -17.36 -7.52 -6.42
CA TRP A 136 -18.09 -8.26 -5.39
C TRP A 136 -17.75 -7.75 -3.98
N LEU A 137 -16.47 -7.50 -3.67
CA LEU A 137 -16.08 -6.92 -2.38
C LEU A 137 -16.73 -5.55 -2.11
N GLY A 138 -16.84 -4.72 -3.15
CA GLY A 138 -17.46 -3.40 -3.06
C GLY A 138 -18.98 -3.38 -3.16
N THR A 139 -19.66 -4.53 -3.11
CA THR A 139 -21.14 -4.57 -3.14
C THR A 139 -21.72 -3.72 -2.00
N GLY A 140 -22.65 -2.84 -2.35
CA GLY A 140 -23.30 -1.92 -1.40
C GLY A 140 -22.59 -0.57 -1.22
N VAL A 141 -21.32 -0.44 -1.64
CA VAL A 141 -20.57 0.83 -1.55
C VAL A 141 -20.93 1.74 -2.72
N LYS A 142 -21.49 2.91 -2.42
CA LYS A 142 -21.93 3.88 -3.44
C LYS A 142 -20.75 4.68 -4.01
N LYS A 143 -20.91 5.20 -5.22
CA LYS A 143 -19.94 6.12 -5.83
C LYS A 143 -19.79 7.37 -4.97
N GLY A 144 -18.55 7.71 -4.62
CA GLY A 144 -18.21 8.87 -3.79
C GLY A 144 -18.38 8.66 -2.28
N GLU A 145 -18.86 7.49 -1.85
CA GLU A 145 -18.95 7.14 -0.44
C GLU A 145 -17.56 7.00 0.18
N LYS A 146 -17.39 7.58 1.38
CA LYS A 146 -16.15 7.45 2.15
C LYS A 146 -16.30 6.26 3.09
N VAL A 147 -15.66 5.15 2.74
CA VAL A 147 -15.65 3.95 3.57
C VAL A 147 -14.55 4.07 4.63
N PHE A 148 -14.94 3.96 5.91
CA PHE A 148 -14.00 3.93 7.04
C PHE A 148 -12.94 2.85 6.83
N GLY A 149 -11.70 3.13 7.20
CA GLY A 149 -10.58 2.19 7.05
C GLY A 149 -10.13 1.92 5.62
N THR A 150 -10.56 2.69 4.61
CA THR A 150 -10.02 2.56 3.24
C THR A 150 -8.55 3.00 3.18
N GLY A 151 -7.71 2.23 2.49
CA GLY A 151 -6.29 2.54 2.31
C GLY A 151 -5.48 2.28 3.58
N THR A 152 -4.64 3.24 3.96
CA THR A 152 -3.80 3.22 5.17
C THR A 152 -4.16 4.40 6.06
N GLU A 153 -3.90 4.29 7.37
CA GLU A 153 -4.16 5.38 8.30
C GLU A 153 -3.35 6.63 7.94
N LYS A 154 -3.94 7.81 8.16
CA LYS A 154 -3.26 9.09 8.00
C LYS A 154 -2.71 9.54 9.35
N LEU A 155 -1.47 9.14 9.61
CA LEU A 155 -0.76 9.49 10.83
C LEU A 155 -0.52 11.00 10.92
N LYS A 156 -0.38 11.49 12.16
CA LYS A 156 0.06 12.86 12.40
C LYS A 156 1.46 13.05 11.83
N TYR A 157 1.71 14.22 11.25
CA TYR A 157 3.06 14.55 10.77
C TYR A 157 3.99 14.83 11.94
N LEU A 158 5.23 14.37 11.80
CA LEU A 158 6.32 14.74 12.68
C LEU A 158 6.69 16.21 12.49
N ASP A 159 7.12 16.84 13.58
CA ASP A 159 7.77 18.15 13.61
C ASP A 159 9.24 18.09 13.17
N ARG A 160 9.81 16.88 13.13
CA ARG A 160 11.14 16.54 12.63
C ARG A 160 11.10 15.68 11.36
N ALA A 161 12.26 15.47 10.75
CA ALA A 161 12.43 14.41 9.78
C ALA A 161 12.34 13.02 10.45
N ALA A 162 11.85 12.02 9.71
CA ALA A 162 11.85 10.63 10.13
C ALA A 162 13.31 10.11 10.27
N ASN A 163 13.58 9.39 11.34
CA ASN A 163 14.91 8.97 11.75
C ASN A 163 15.22 7.55 11.26
N VAL A 164 16.00 7.45 10.19
CA VAL A 164 16.45 6.19 9.57
C VAL A 164 17.20 5.30 10.57
N LYS A 165 18.03 5.87 11.46
CA LYS A 165 18.81 5.08 12.43
C LYS A 165 17.93 4.47 13.50
N HIS A 166 16.94 5.22 14.00
CA HIS A 166 15.96 4.69 14.94
C HIS A 166 15.10 3.61 14.27
N GLY A 167 14.68 3.82 13.02
CA GLY A 167 13.98 2.82 12.21
C GLY A 167 14.74 1.50 12.04
N ALA A 168 16.07 1.54 11.94
CA ALA A 168 16.90 0.33 11.88
C ALA A 168 16.83 -0.48 13.17
N ILE A 169 16.84 0.18 14.33
CA ILE A 169 16.71 -0.47 15.64
C ILE A 169 15.32 -1.10 15.79
N LEU A 170 14.27 -0.39 15.37
CA LEU A 170 12.90 -0.92 15.34
C LEU A 170 12.80 -2.15 14.42
N TYR A 171 13.44 -2.11 13.25
CA TYR A 171 13.44 -3.24 12.34
C TYR A 171 14.06 -4.49 12.95
N ILE A 172 15.25 -4.36 13.56
CA ILE A 172 15.94 -5.49 14.21
C ILE A 172 15.07 -6.07 15.33
N SER A 173 14.46 -5.22 16.15
CA SER A 173 13.70 -5.66 17.33
C SER A 173 12.32 -6.22 17.02
N LYS A 174 11.66 -5.76 15.94
CA LYS A 174 10.23 -6.05 15.70
C LYS A 174 9.91 -6.70 14.34
N CYS A 175 10.82 -6.67 13.37
CA CYS A 175 10.52 -7.04 11.98
C CYS A 175 11.45 -8.11 11.39
N GLN A 176 12.73 -8.11 11.79
CA GLN A 176 13.77 -8.96 11.21
C GLN A 176 13.46 -10.45 11.30
N SER A 177 12.81 -10.91 12.37
CA SER A 177 12.47 -12.34 12.57
C SER A 177 11.57 -12.90 11.46
N CYS A 178 10.76 -12.05 10.82
CA CYS A 178 9.87 -12.45 9.73
C CYS A 178 10.41 -12.02 8.36
N HIS A 179 10.92 -10.79 8.25
CA HIS A 179 11.33 -10.21 6.96
C HIS A 179 12.81 -10.43 6.61
N GLY A 180 13.58 -11.11 7.47
CA GLY A 180 14.99 -11.41 7.26
C GLY A 180 15.93 -10.31 7.74
N ALA A 181 17.23 -10.61 7.86
CA ALA A 181 18.22 -9.63 8.32
C ALA A 181 18.50 -8.55 7.26
N THR A 182 18.25 -8.88 5.99
CA THR A 182 18.46 -8.02 4.83
C THR A 182 17.15 -7.75 4.09
N GLY A 183 16.00 -7.87 4.77
CA GLY A 183 14.69 -7.57 4.18
C GLY A 183 14.29 -8.46 3.01
N GLU A 184 14.94 -9.62 2.87
CA GLU A 184 14.77 -10.58 1.79
C GLU A 184 13.45 -11.36 1.84
N GLY A 185 12.77 -11.33 2.99
CA GLY A 185 11.56 -12.10 3.23
C GLY A 185 11.84 -13.61 3.31
N ILE A 186 10.77 -14.40 3.31
CA ILE A 186 10.85 -15.86 3.33
C ILE A 186 9.96 -16.39 2.20
N LEU A 187 10.57 -17.06 1.23
CA LEU A 187 9.86 -17.83 0.22
C LEU A 187 9.27 -19.08 0.82
N ASP A 188 8.10 -19.47 0.33
CA ASP A 188 7.49 -20.77 0.62
C ASP A 188 8.32 -21.91 -0.01
N GLU A 189 8.11 -23.14 0.45
CA GLU A 189 8.87 -24.32 0.04
C GLU A 189 8.78 -24.58 -1.48
N ASP A 190 7.61 -24.32 -2.06
CA ASP A 190 7.35 -24.45 -3.49
C ASP A 190 7.99 -23.34 -4.34
N LYS A 191 8.52 -22.29 -3.71
CA LYS A 191 9.13 -21.10 -4.34
C LYS A 191 8.17 -20.37 -5.30
N LEU A 192 6.86 -20.48 -5.08
CA LEU A 192 5.82 -19.78 -5.84
C LEU A 192 5.32 -18.54 -5.12
N ASN A 193 5.36 -18.53 -3.79
CA ASN A 193 4.89 -17.42 -2.95
C ASN A 193 5.92 -17.04 -1.88
N TYR A 194 5.74 -15.86 -1.29
CA TYR A 194 6.41 -15.47 -0.06
C TYR A 194 5.47 -15.67 1.13
N VAL A 195 5.96 -16.38 2.16
CA VAL A 195 5.34 -16.41 3.49
C VAL A 195 5.43 -15.02 4.11
N TYR A 196 6.61 -14.42 4.06
CA TYR A 196 6.84 -13.01 4.40
C TYR A 196 7.47 -12.30 3.21
N PRO A 197 6.85 -11.21 2.70
CA PRO A 197 7.34 -10.56 1.50
C PRO A 197 8.69 -9.85 1.74
N PRO A 198 9.53 -9.73 0.69
CA PRO A 198 10.70 -8.88 0.72
C PRO A 198 10.27 -7.41 0.87
N LEU A 199 10.96 -6.67 1.73
CA LEU A 199 10.69 -5.26 1.97
C LEU A 199 11.56 -4.33 1.11
N TRP A 200 12.72 -4.83 0.68
CA TRP A 200 13.64 -4.17 -0.24
C TRP A 200 14.45 -5.21 -1.02
N GLY A 201 15.45 -4.76 -1.78
CA GLY A 201 16.23 -5.61 -2.68
C GLY A 201 15.52 -5.89 -4.00
N LYS A 202 16.16 -6.71 -4.84
CA LYS A 202 15.74 -6.96 -6.23
C LYS A 202 14.32 -7.51 -6.41
N HIS A 203 13.80 -8.19 -5.39
CA HIS A 203 12.49 -8.87 -5.44
C HIS A 203 11.36 -8.07 -4.76
N SER A 204 11.66 -6.88 -4.25
CA SER A 204 10.67 -6.00 -3.63
C SER A 204 10.00 -5.07 -4.66
N TYR A 205 9.04 -4.28 -4.21
CA TYR A 205 8.44 -3.18 -4.97
C TYR A 205 9.50 -2.13 -5.36
N ASN A 206 9.31 -1.51 -6.53
CA ASN A 206 10.20 -0.46 -7.02
C ASN A 206 9.92 0.91 -6.37
N ASP A 207 10.83 1.86 -6.57
CA ASP A 207 10.70 3.24 -6.09
C ASP A 207 9.54 4.05 -6.72
N GLY A 208 8.90 3.52 -7.76
CA GLY A 208 7.66 4.06 -8.31
C GLY A 208 6.40 3.70 -7.53
N ALA A 209 6.47 2.73 -6.61
CA ALA A 209 5.31 2.16 -5.92
C ALA A 209 4.69 3.09 -4.88
N GLY A 210 3.39 2.91 -4.62
CA GLY A 210 2.68 3.67 -3.59
C GLY A 210 3.27 3.45 -2.19
N MET A 211 3.82 2.26 -1.94
CA MET A 211 4.44 1.87 -0.66
C MET A 211 5.84 2.48 -0.45
N TYR A 212 6.48 2.99 -1.50
CA TYR A 212 7.74 3.74 -1.37
C TYR A 212 7.54 5.16 -0.82
N ARG A 213 6.29 5.63 -0.77
CA ARG A 213 5.92 6.90 -0.14
C ARG A 213 5.79 6.74 1.36
N LEU A 214 6.48 7.60 2.10
CA LEU A 214 6.70 7.42 3.53
C LEU A 214 5.39 7.44 4.34
N SER A 215 4.45 8.31 3.97
CA SER A 215 3.16 8.40 4.68
C SER A 215 2.28 7.18 4.51
N ASN A 216 2.34 6.53 3.33
CA ASN A 216 1.58 5.31 3.10
C ASN A 216 2.18 4.14 3.88
N PHE A 217 3.52 3.99 3.85
CA PHE A 217 4.20 2.92 4.56
C PHE A 217 3.99 3.06 6.07
N ALA A 218 4.21 4.25 6.64
CA ALA A 218 4.01 4.49 8.06
C ALA A 218 2.57 4.17 8.50
N GLY A 219 1.56 4.67 7.76
CA GLY A 219 0.16 4.36 8.03
C GLY A 219 -0.22 2.89 7.83
N PHE A 220 0.48 2.18 6.95
CA PHE A 220 0.29 0.73 6.78
C PHE A 220 0.86 -0.02 7.98
N VAL A 221 2.11 0.23 8.38
CA VAL A 221 2.72 -0.51 9.48
C VAL A 221 2.05 -0.22 10.82
N LYS A 222 1.60 1.02 11.07
CA LYS A 222 0.92 1.39 12.32
C LYS A 222 -0.17 0.40 12.74
N ASN A 223 -1.01 -0.04 11.79
CA ASN A 223 -2.18 -0.87 12.05
C ASN A 223 -2.06 -2.30 11.57
N ASN A 224 -0.93 -2.69 10.98
CA ASN A 224 -0.81 -4.01 10.37
C ASN A 224 0.50 -4.72 10.69
N MET A 225 1.45 -4.03 11.30
CA MET A 225 2.74 -4.59 11.69
C MET A 225 3.15 -4.12 13.09
N PRO A 226 3.86 -4.95 13.86
CA PRO A 226 4.16 -6.37 13.62
C PRO A 226 2.91 -7.27 13.66
N TYR A 227 3.10 -8.58 13.50
CA TYR A 227 1.99 -9.54 13.57
C TYR A 227 1.15 -9.33 14.85
N GLY A 228 -0.17 -9.35 14.69
CA GLY A 228 -1.13 -9.04 15.75
C GLY A 228 -1.53 -7.56 15.86
N ALA A 229 -0.80 -6.63 15.23
CA ALA A 229 -1.22 -5.22 15.18
C ALA A 229 -2.51 -5.06 14.38
N ARG A 230 -3.39 -4.19 14.89
CA ARG A 230 -4.67 -3.81 14.27
C ARG A 230 -5.06 -2.41 14.68
N TYR A 231 -5.98 -1.81 13.95
CA TYR A 231 -6.55 -0.52 14.32
C TYR A 231 -7.15 -0.56 15.74
N GLY A 232 -6.79 0.43 16.57
CA GLY A 232 -7.16 0.49 17.99
C GLY A 232 -6.25 -0.30 18.94
N ASP A 233 -5.33 -1.12 18.42
CA ASP A 233 -4.42 -2.00 19.17
C ASP A 233 -3.08 -2.06 18.41
N ALA A 234 -2.53 -0.87 18.17
CA ALA A 234 -1.28 -0.68 17.45
C ALA A 234 -0.08 -0.94 18.37
N GLN A 235 0.94 -1.62 17.85
CA GLN A 235 2.16 -1.96 18.59
C GLN A 235 3.33 -0.99 18.36
N LEU A 236 3.10 0.03 17.52
CA LEU A 236 4.04 1.09 17.19
C LEU A 236 3.41 2.45 17.52
N SER A 237 4.19 3.38 18.05
CA SER A 237 3.82 4.79 18.07
C SER A 237 3.79 5.37 16.64
N ASP A 238 3.24 6.57 16.48
CA ASP A 238 3.26 7.24 15.16
C ASP A 238 4.71 7.55 14.74
N GLU A 239 5.53 8.02 15.67
CA GLU A 239 6.96 8.28 15.48
C GLU A 239 7.72 7.02 15.08
N GLU A 240 7.49 5.90 15.77
CA GLU A 240 8.10 4.61 15.43
C GLU A 240 7.69 4.14 14.02
N ALA A 241 6.42 4.30 13.65
CA ALA A 241 5.93 3.94 12.32
C ALA A 241 6.59 4.79 11.21
N TRP A 242 6.76 6.09 11.42
CA TRP A 242 7.48 6.98 10.50
C TRP A 242 8.97 6.64 10.39
N ASP A 243 9.63 6.38 11.52
CA ASP A 243 11.05 6.07 11.57
C ASP A 243 11.33 4.70 10.91
N LEU A 244 10.50 3.69 11.19
CA LEU A 244 10.56 2.38 10.54
C LEU A 244 10.35 2.50 9.02
N ALA A 245 9.35 3.28 8.59
CA ALA A 245 9.14 3.56 7.17
C ALA A 245 10.38 4.19 6.52
N ALA A 246 11.07 5.10 7.22
CA ALA A 246 12.25 5.77 6.71
C ALA A 246 13.40 4.79 6.49
N PHE A 247 13.61 3.89 7.45
CA PHE A 247 14.61 2.83 7.32
C PHE A 247 14.31 1.88 6.16
N VAL A 248 13.09 1.33 6.08
CA VAL A 248 12.74 0.36 5.03
C VAL A 248 12.83 0.98 3.63
N ASN A 249 12.34 2.22 3.49
CA ASN A 249 12.36 2.93 2.21
C ASN A 249 13.70 3.64 1.93
N SER A 250 14.70 3.59 2.81
CA SER A 250 16.08 4.00 2.48
C SER A 250 16.90 2.88 1.85
N GLN A 251 16.40 1.64 1.89
CA GLN A 251 17.13 0.47 1.36
C GLN A 251 17.07 0.38 -0.17
N PRO A 252 18.08 -0.24 -0.82
CA PRO A 252 18.12 -0.42 -2.27
C PRO A 252 16.93 -1.23 -2.79
N ARG A 253 16.39 -0.85 -3.95
CA ARG A 253 15.27 -1.52 -4.63
C ARG A 253 15.30 -1.21 -6.14
N PRO A 254 14.50 -1.91 -6.97
CA PRO A 254 14.45 -1.61 -8.41
C PRO A 254 14.02 -0.16 -8.67
N HIS A 255 14.60 0.45 -9.70
CA HIS A 255 14.24 1.79 -10.15
C HIS A 255 13.13 1.75 -11.21
N LYS A 256 12.22 2.72 -11.16
CA LYS A 256 11.19 2.98 -12.16
C LYS A 256 11.38 4.39 -12.71
N ASP A 257 11.44 4.52 -14.04
CA ASP A 257 11.36 5.85 -14.65
C ASP A 257 10.01 6.51 -14.35
N GLN A 258 10.06 7.66 -13.69
CA GLN A 258 8.92 8.45 -13.21
C GLN A 258 8.87 9.85 -13.84
N ARG A 259 9.66 10.13 -14.88
CA ARG A 259 9.70 11.47 -15.52
C ARG A 259 8.35 11.95 -16.08
N LYS A 260 7.47 11.01 -16.43
CA LYS A 260 6.11 11.29 -16.94
C LYS A 260 5.03 11.25 -15.85
N ASP A 261 5.40 10.94 -14.60
CA ASP A 261 4.45 10.94 -13.48
C ASP A 261 4.15 12.38 -13.04
N TYR A 262 2.88 12.67 -12.80
CA TYR A 262 2.37 13.96 -12.33
C TYR A 262 2.64 15.11 -13.30
N PRO A 263 2.04 15.11 -14.51
CA PRO A 263 2.16 16.22 -15.45
C PRO A 263 1.66 17.55 -14.85
N ASP A 264 0.66 17.48 -13.97
CA ASP A 264 0.29 18.58 -13.07
C ASP A 264 0.99 18.38 -11.71
N LEU A 265 2.05 19.14 -11.47
CA LEU A 265 2.85 19.07 -10.24
C LEU A 265 2.04 19.41 -8.98
N SER A 266 0.91 20.12 -9.09
CA SER A 266 0.02 20.38 -7.95
C SER A 266 -0.69 19.12 -7.44
N LYS A 267 -0.76 18.07 -8.28
CA LYS A 267 -1.31 16.75 -7.92
C LYS A 267 -0.25 15.81 -7.36
N LYS A 268 1.04 16.15 -7.47
CA LYS A 268 2.13 15.34 -6.94
C LYS A 268 2.03 15.23 -5.41
N PRO A 269 2.08 14.02 -4.83
CA PRO A 269 2.07 13.84 -3.38
C PRO A 269 3.17 14.65 -2.70
N PHE A 270 2.90 15.11 -1.48
CA PHE A 270 3.89 15.84 -0.67
C PHE A 270 5.08 14.96 -0.25
N ASP A 271 4.94 13.64 -0.31
CA ASP A 271 5.96 12.66 0.08
C ASP A 271 6.46 11.83 -1.12
N ALA A 272 6.36 12.37 -2.34
CA ALA A 272 6.97 11.78 -3.53
C ALA A 272 8.47 12.15 -3.53
N PRO A 273 9.40 11.20 -3.36
CA PRO A 273 10.80 11.51 -3.08
C PRO A 273 11.64 11.69 -4.36
N TYR A 274 11.11 12.41 -5.34
CA TYR A 274 11.80 12.72 -6.60
C TYR A 274 11.21 13.98 -7.19
N GLY A 275 12.03 14.86 -7.76
CA GLY A 275 11.59 16.08 -8.44
C GLY A 275 10.96 15.84 -9.82
N PRO A 276 10.58 16.91 -10.54
CA PRO A 276 10.47 18.28 -10.04
C PRO A 276 9.27 18.45 -9.09
N TYR A 277 9.22 19.58 -8.38
CA TYR A 277 8.14 19.95 -7.44
C TYR A 277 7.51 21.30 -7.82
N ALA A 278 6.27 21.52 -7.36
CA ALA A 278 5.59 22.82 -7.48
C ALA A 278 5.96 23.80 -6.34
N ASP A 279 6.81 23.36 -5.42
CA ASP A 279 7.26 24.09 -4.24
C ASP A 279 8.79 24.07 -4.18
N ASN A 280 9.37 24.75 -3.19
CA ASN A 280 10.82 24.93 -3.05
C ASN A 280 11.46 23.96 -2.04
N PHE A 281 10.75 22.90 -1.64
CA PHE A 281 11.31 21.93 -0.70
C PHE A 281 12.25 20.96 -1.42
N SER A 282 13.31 20.54 -0.72
CA SER A 282 14.29 19.60 -1.27
C SER A 282 13.72 18.18 -1.41
N GLU A 283 14.32 17.36 -2.27
CA GLU A 283 13.96 15.93 -2.36
C GLU A 283 14.11 15.21 -1.02
N ASN A 284 15.11 15.60 -0.22
CA ASN A 284 15.32 15.04 1.11
C ASN A 284 14.15 15.36 2.07
N GLN A 285 13.60 16.57 2.00
CA GLN A 285 12.40 16.94 2.76
C GLN A 285 11.15 16.22 2.25
N HIS A 286 11.00 16.04 0.94
CA HIS A 286 9.93 15.20 0.39
C HIS A 286 10.11 13.71 0.72
N LYS A 287 11.33 13.25 0.98
CA LYS A 287 11.61 11.86 1.36
C LYS A 287 11.36 11.58 2.84
N TYR A 288 11.87 12.44 3.73
CA TYR A 288 11.90 12.17 5.18
C TYR A 288 11.13 13.19 6.03
N GLY A 289 10.65 14.28 5.45
CA GLY A 289 9.99 15.36 6.17
C GLY A 289 10.98 16.38 6.77
N PRO A 290 10.53 17.22 7.73
CA PRO A 290 9.16 17.29 8.26
C PRO A 290 8.14 17.64 7.17
N PHE A 291 6.98 16.97 7.16
CA PHE A 291 6.00 17.11 6.08
C PHE A 291 4.98 18.22 6.29
N ALA A 292 4.77 18.65 7.54
CA ALA A 292 3.79 19.69 7.86
C ALA A 292 4.03 21.01 7.08
N PRO A 293 5.27 21.54 6.96
CA PRO A 293 5.54 22.72 6.15
C PRO A 293 5.16 22.56 4.67
N ILE A 294 5.44 21.39 4.08
CA ILE A 294 5.14 21.09 2.67
C ILE A 294 3.63 21.09 2.41
N VAL A 295 2.87 20.42 3.29
CA VAL A 295 1.43 20.31 3.15
C VAL A 295 0.75 21.67 3.35
N THR A 296 1.23 22.48 4.29
CA THR A 296 0.72 23.84 4.52
C THR A 296 0.98 24.75 3.32
N SER A 297 2.19 24.73 2.75
CA SER A 297 2.52 25.48 1.53
C SER A 297 1.58 25.12 0.37
N LYS A 298 1.35 23.82 0.12
CA LYS A 298 0.42 23.37 -0.93
C LYS A 298 -1.03 23.82 -0.72
N LYS A 299 -1.48 23.96 0.53
CA LYS A 299 -2.83 24.48 0.83
C LYS A 299 -2.93 25.98 0.53
N GLN A 300 -1.90 26.76 0.87
CA GLN A 300 -1.86 28.19 0.60
C GLN A 300 -1.89 28.48 -0.91
N VAL A 301 -1.07 27.77 -1.70
CA VAL A 301 -1.06 27.92 -3.17
C VAL A 301 -2.42 27.64 -3.80
N LYS A 302 -3.18 26.65 -3.28
CA LYS A 302 -4.53 26.34 -3.76
C LYS A 302 -5.59 27.40 -3.40
N LEU A 303 -5.37 28.15 -2.31
CA LEU A 303 -6.26 29.23 -1.89
C LEU A 303 -6.02 30.50 -2.70
N THR A 304 -4.79 30.74 -3.17
CA THR A 304 -4.43 31.92 -3.96
C THR A 304 -4.67 31.76 -5.47
N THR A 305 -4.99 30.55 -5.95
CA THR A 305 -5.22 30.23 -7.37
C THR A 305 -6.70 29.94 -7.70
N LYS A 306 -7.61 30.15 -6.75
CA LYS A 306 -9.06 30.12 -6.93
C LYS A 306 -9.61 31.53 -6.88
#